data_AF-A0A969SXQ1-F1
#
_entry.id   AF-A0A969SXQ1-F1
#
_cell.length_a   1.000
_cell.length_b   1.000
_cell.length_c   1.000
_cell.angle_alpha   90.00
_cell.angle_beta   90.00
_cell.angle_gamma   90.00
#
_symmetry.space_group_name_H-M   'P 1'
#
loop_
_entity.id
_entity.type
_entity.pdbx_description
1 polymer ?
#
loop_
_entity_poly.entity_id
_entity_poly.type
_entity_poly.pdbx_seq_one_letter_code
_entity_poly.pdbx_strand_id
1 'polypeptide(L)'
;DADEIKAKQAVIHYRNALHIMAQRSPNWPPPVTMCSAVKNTGIDNVWTNLTDYRDKLTETGEFQEKRKNQRWKAMWSMLQDRLMTDLKAHPQVKRELAQIKDDLHDGRLTVTLAVEKLLALSRG
;
A
#
# COMPACT_ATOMS: atom_id res chain seq x y z
N ASP A 1 -32.11 12.07 -6.72
CA ASP A 1 -32.15 11.36 -8.02
C ASP A 1 -30.93 11.60 -8.91
N ALA A 2 -30.41 12.83 -9.01
CA ALA A 2 -29.20 13.12 -9.82
C ALA A 2 -27.95 12.30 -9.43
N ASP A 3 -27.78 11.97 -8.14
CA ASP A 3 -26.62 11.19 -7.66
C ASP A 3 -26.66 9.73 -8.09
N GLU A 4 -27.86 9.14 -8.23
CA GLU A 4 -28.00 7.73 -8.60
C GLU A 4 -27.66 7.51 -10.08
N ILE A 5 -28.05 8.45 -10.95
CA ILE A 5 -27.71 8.41 -12.38
C ILE A 5 -26.19 8.50 -12.56
N LYS A 6 -25.53 9.43 -11.84
CA LYS A 6 -24.06 9.56 -11.87
C LYS A 6 -23.36 8.32 -11.33
N ALA A 7 -23.88 7.72 -10.25
CA ALA A 7 -23.32 6.49 -9.70
C ALA A 7 -23.43 5.30 -10.69
N LYS A 8 -24.57 5.17 -11.38
CA LYS A 8 -24.75 4.16 -12.44
C LYS A 8 -23.77 4.38 -13.61
N GLN A 9 -23.56 5.62 -14.03
CA GLN A 9 -22.56 5.95 -15.05
C GLN A 9 -21.15 5.59 -14.60
N ALA A 10 -20.77 5.92 -13.36
CA ALA A 10 -19.47 5.58 -12.79
C ALA A 10 -19.25 4.05 -12.77
N VAL A 11 -20.26 3.27 -12.40
CA VAL A 11 -20.19 1.79 -12.46
C VAL A 11 -19.87 1.31 -13.87
N ILE A 12 -20.51 1.86 -14.90
CA ILE A 12 -20.24 1.50 -16.30
C ILE A 12 -18.80 1.85 -16.68
N HIS A 13 -18.35 3.07 -16.35
CA HIS A 13 -16.98 3.51 -16.65
C HIS A 13 -15.92 2.62 -16.00
N TYR A 14 -16.09 2.26 -14.72
CA TYR A 14 -15.17 1.38 -14.02
C TYR A 14 -15.18 -0.06 -14.55
N ARG A 15 -16.36 -0.60 -14.93
CA ARG A 15 -16.44 -1.92 -15.56
C ARG A 15 -15.66 -1.95 -16.88
N ASN A 16 -15.86 -0.94 -17.72
CA ASN A 16 -15.16 -0.83 -18.99
C ASN A 16 -13.65 -0.71 -18.78
N ALA A 17 -13.22 0.13 -17.85
CA ALA A 17 -11.80 0.27 -17.53
C ALA A 17 -11.18 -1.03 -17.04
N LEU A 18 -11.83 -1.73 -16.09
CA LEU A 18 -11.33 -3.00 -15.56
C LEU A 18 -11.32 -4.12 -16.60
N HIS A 19 -12.19 -4.07 -17.61
CA HIS A 19 -12.18 -5.02 -18.71
C HIS A 19 -10.96 -4.84 -19.63
N ILE A 20 -10.48 -3.60 -19.80
CA ILE A 20 -9.30 -3.29 -20.62
C ILE A 20 -8.00 -3.60 -19.86
N MET A 21 -8.00 -3.44 -18.53
CA MET A 21 -6.81 -3.67 -17.71
C MET A 21 -6.48 -5.17 -17.57
N ALA A 22 -5.19 -5.48 -17.48
CA ALA A 22 -4.75 -6.85 -17.19
C ALA A 22 -5.30 -7.32 -15.83
N GLN A 23 -5.99 -8.46 -15.85
CA GLN A 23 -6.55 -9.05 -14.64
C GLN A 23 -5.42 -9.52 -13.72
N ARG A 24 -5.51 -9.18 -12.43
CA ARG A 24 -4.53 -9.61 -11.42
C ARG A 24 -4.61 -11.10 -11.10
N SER A 25 -5.76 -11.72 -11.36
CA SER A 25 -6.01 -13.15 -11.22
C SER A 25 -6.95 -13.56 -12.35
N PRO A 26 -6.65 -14.64 -13.08
CA PRO A 26 -7.55 -15.18 -14.09
C PRO A 26 -8.84 -15.75 -13.47
N ASN A 27 -8.82 -16.06 -12.16
CA ASN A 27 -9.93 -16.70 -11.45
C ASN A 27 -10.86 -15.69 -10.76
N TRP A 28 -10.54 -14.39 -10.83
CA TRP A 28 -11.38 -13.34 -10.25
C TRP A 28 -11.40 -12.05 -11.10
N PRO A 29 -12.33 -11.95 -12.05
CA PRO A 29 -12.68 -10.67 -12.65
C PRO A 29 -13.40 -9.79 -11.60
N PRO A 30 -12.85 -8.63 -11.22
CA PRO A 30 -13.43 -7.83 -10.14
C PRO A 30 -14.83 -7.28 -10.50
N PRO A 31 -15.89 -7.59 -9.72
CA PRO A 31 -17.20 -7.00 -9.94
C PRO A 31 -17.21 -5.53 -9.52
N VAL A 32 -17.93 -4.69 -10.28
CA VAL A 32 -18.20 -3.30 -9.90
C VAL A 32 -19.67 -3.19 -9.53
N THR A 33 -19.94 -2.80 -8.29
CA THR A 33 -21.29 -2.62 -7.75
C THR A 33 -21.42 -1.26 -7.08
N MET A 34 -22.65 -0.75 -7.02
CA MET A 34 -22.97 0.47 -6.29
C MET A 34 -23.40 0.09 -4.87
N CYS A 35 -22.95 0.86 -3.87
CA CYS A 35 -23.45 0.77 -2.52
C CYS A 35 -23.59 2.16 -1.89
N SER A 36 -24.39 2.26 -0.83
CA SER A 36 -24.53 3.46 -0.02
C SER A 36 -24.68 3.07 1.44
N ALA A 37 -23.68 3.41 2.27
CA ALA A 37 -23.76 3.18 3.70
C ALA A 37 -24.87 4.03 4.35
N VAL A 38 -25.02 5.29 3.92
CA VAL A 38 -26.05 6.21 4.44
C VAL A 38 -27.46 5.70 4.15
N LYS A 39 -27.68 5.12 2.97
CA LYS A 39 -28.98 4.56 2.57
C LYS A 39 -29.11 3.05 2.86
N ASN A 40 -28.11 2.47 3.52
CA ASN A 40 -27.98 1.03 3.75
C ASN A 40 -28.30 0.17 2.51
N THR A 41 -27.80 0.56 1.34
CA THR A 41 -28.12 -0.07 0.05
C THR A 41 -26.89 -0.76 -0.52
N GLY A 42 -27.03 -2.01 -0.96
CA GLY A 42 -25.97 -2.75 -1.67
C GLY A 42 -24.79 -3.22 -0.80
N ILE A 43 -24.85 -3.04 0.51
CA ILE A 43 -23.81 -3.50 1.44
C ILE A 43 -23.76 -5.03 1.49
N ASP A 44 -24.91 -5.70 1.49
CA ASP A 44 -24.99 -7.17 1.44
C ASP A 44 -24.33 -7.71 0.16
N ASN A 45 -24.57 -7.07 -0.98
CA ASN A 45 -23.92 -7.45 -2.24
C ASN A 45 -22.40 -7.30 -2.19
N VAL A 46 -21.88 -6.28 -1.49
CA VAL A 46 -20.44 -6.13 -1.27
C VAL A 46 -19.93 -7.31 -0.45
N TRP A 47 -20.65 -7.69 0.62
CA TRP A 47 -20.27 -8.83 1.45
C TRP A 47 -20.27 -10.15 0.66
N THR A 48 -21.31 -10.43 -0.13
CA THR A 48 -21.36 -11.60 -1.01
C THR A 48 -20.18 -11.64 -1.98
N ASN A 49 -19.85 -10.51 -2.63
CA ASN A 49 -18.71 -10.45 -3.52
C ASN A 49 -17.37 -10.72 -2.80
N LEU A 50 -17.25 -10.30 -1.53
CA LEU A 50 -16.05 -10.56 -0.72
C LEU A 50 -15.92 -12.03 -0.32
N THR A 51 -17.03 -12.69 0.04
CA THR A 51 -17.02 -14.12 0.34
C THR A 51 -16.71 -14.94 -0.90
N ASP A 52 -17.33 -14.62 -2.03
CA ASP A 52 -17.08 -15.28 -3.31
C ASP A 52 -15.60 -15.12 -3.74
N TYR A 53 -15.00 -13.95 -3.52
CA TYR A 53 -13.59 -13.71 -3.80
C TYR A 53 -12.70 -14.65 -3.00
N ARG A 54 -12.95 -14.74 -1.69
CA ARG A 54 -12.19 -15.60 -0.79
C ARG A 54 -12.32 -17.05 -1.24
N ASP A 55 -13.53 -17.50 -1.51
CA ASP A 55 -13.82 -18.90 -1.78
C ASP A 55 -13.18 -19.33 -3.11
N LYS A 56 -13.38 -18.55 -4.19
CA LYS A 56 -12.76 -18.84 -5.51
C LYS A 56 -11.24 -18.86 -5.46
N LEU A 57 -10.59 -17.88 -4.81
CA LEU A 57 -9.13 -17.88 -4.72
C LEU A 57 -8.58 -18.92 -3.73
N THR A 58 -9.38 -19.37 -2.77
CA THR A 58 -8.98 -20.43 -1.85
C THR A 58 -8.99 -21.76 -2.58
N GLU A 59 -10.02 -22.02 -3.40
CA GLU A 59 -10.12 -23.21 -4.25
C GLU A 59 -8.94 -23.35 -5.21
N THR A 60 -8.46 -22.23 -5.78
CA THR A 60 -7.30 -22.22 -6.69
C THR A 60 -5.95 -22.18 -5.97
N GLY A 61 -5.95 -22.02 -4.64
CA GLY A 61 -4.73 -21.86 -3.82
C GLY A 61 -4.09 -20.45 -3.88
N GLU A 62 -4.53 -19.59 -4.80
CA GLU A 62 -4.01 -18.21 -4.95
C GLU A 62 -4.16 -17.37 -3.67
N PHE A 63 -5.22 -17.60 -2.90
CA PHE A 63 -5.45 -16.87 -1.64
C PHE A 63 -4.31 -17.11 -0.65
N GLN A 64 -3.84 -18.35 -0.52
CA GLN A 64 -2.78 -18.70 0.41
C GLN A 64 -1.41 -18.20 -0.06
N GLU A 65 -1.12 -18.30 -1.37
CA GLU A 65 0.10 -17.75 -1.95
C GLU A 65 0.16 -16.22 -1.78
N LYS A 66 -0.96 -15.53 -2.02
CA LYS A 66 -1.07 -14.09 -1.78
C LYS A 66 -0.79 -13.75 -0.31
N ARG A 67 -1.31 -14.54 0.65
CA ARG A 67 -1.03 -14.35 2.09
C ARG A 67 0.41 -14.62 2.48
N LYS A 68 1.07 -15.63 1.89
CA LYS A 68 2.52 -15.86 2.09
C LYS A 68 3.32 -14.64 1.63
N ASN A 69 3.05 -14.16 0.42
CA ASN A 69 3.71 -12.98 -0.13
C ASN A 69 3.44 -11.71 0.68
N GLN A 70 2.22 -11.53 1.18
CA GLN A 70 1.88 -10.42 2.08
C GLN A 70 2.66 -10.49 3.39
N ARG A 71 2.77 -11.67 4.01
CA ARG A 71 3.56 -11.85 5.25
C ARG A 71 5.04 -11.52 5.03
N TRP A 72 5.61 -11.97 3.92
CA TRP A 72 6.99 -11.62 3.53
C TRP A 72 7.17 -10.11 3.39
N LYS A 73 6.29 -9.44 2.64
CA LYS A 73 6.34 -7.98 2.46
C LYS A 73 6.13 -7.22 3.78
N ALA A 74 5.21 -7.69 4.62
CA ALA A 74 4.94 -7.10 5.92
C ALA A 74 6.17 -7.19 6.83
N MET A 75 6.85 -8.33 6.87
CA MET A 75 8.08 -8.51 7.65
C MET A 75 9.17 -7.52 7.22
N TRP A 76 9.41 -7.36 5.92
CA TRP A 76 10.37 -6.37 5.42
C TRP A 76 9.97 -4.93 5.71
N SER A 77 8.68 -4.59 5.57
CA SER A 77 8.18 -3.26 5.93
C SER A 77 8.43 -2.96 7.40
N MET A 78 8.07 -3.90 8.29
CA MET A 78 8.28 -3.76 9.73
C MET A 78 9.76 -3.62 10.08
N LEU A 79 10.63 -4.40 9.42
CA LEU A 79 12.08 -4.30 9.63
C LEU A 79 12.61 -2.93 9.20
N GLN A 80 12.22 -2.45 8.01
CA GLN A 80 12.63 -1.14 7.51
C GLN A 80 12.14 -0.01 8.42
N ASP A 81 10.87 -0.05 8.83
CA ASP A 81 10.29 0.95 9.73
C ASP A 81 11.01 0.96 11.08
N ARG A 82 11.34 -0.23 11.60
CA ARG A 82 12.07 -0.35 12.86
C ARG A 82 13.50 0.17 12.74
N LEU A 83 14.24 -0.25 11.72
CA LEU A 83 15.61 0.24 11.48
C LEU A 83 15.65 1.76 11.31
N MET A 84 14.70 2.32 10.56
CA MET A 84 14.62 3.77 10.37
C MET A 84 14.24 4.50 11.66
N THR A 85 13.34 3.93 12.45
CA THR A 85 12.95 4.48 13.76
C THR A 85 14.14 4.47 14.72
N ASP A 86 14.85 3.35 14.81
CA ASP A 86 16.01 3.20 15.70
C ASP A 86 17.15 4.11 15.26
N LEU A 87 17.43 4.21 13.96
CA LEU A 87 18.43 5.13 13.40
C LEU A 87 18.11 6.59 13.76
N LYS A 88 16.86 7.04 13.52
CA LYS A 88 16.42 8.40 13.86
C LYS A 88 16.36 8.64 15.37
N ALA A 89 16.22 7.59 16.18
CA ALA A 89 16.22 7.68 17.62
C ALA A 89 17.63 7.80 18.22
N HIS A 90 18.66 7.34 17.50
CA HIS A 90 20.04 7.28 17.96
C HIS A 90 20.56 8.67 18.40
N PRO A 91 21.13 8.82 19.61
CA PRO A 91 21.51 10.13 20.15
C PRO A 91 22.50 10.90 19.27
N GLN A 92 23.51 10.22 18.72
CA GLN A 92 24.51 10.87 17.86
C GLN A 92 23.89 11.32 16.53
N VAL A 93 23.04 10.47 15.92
CA VAL A 93 22.31 10.81 14.70
C VAL A 93 21.42 12.01 14.93
N LYS A 94 20.63 12.03 16.02
CA LYS A 94 19.77 13.17 16.38
C LYS A 94 20.54 14.48 16.51
N ARG A 95 21.73 14.45 17.11
CA ARG A 95 22.57 15.64 17.30
C ARG A 95 23.11 16.18 15.97
N GLU A 96 23.57 15.29 15.08
CA GLU A 96 24.25 15.67 13.83
C GLU A 96 23.30 15.90 12.65
N LEU A 97 22.05 15.42 12.72
CA LEU A 97 21.13 15.42 11.57
C LEU A 97 20.84 16.82 11.02
N ALA A 98 20.75 17.83 11.88
CA ALA A 98 20.54 19.22 11.47
C ALA A 98 21.71 19.73 10.62
N GLN A 99 22.95 19.55 11.10
CA GLN A 99 24.14 19.98 10.37
C GLN A 99 24.31 19.22 9.05
N ILE A 100 24.06 17.90 9.04
CA ILE A 100 24.13 17.08 7.82
C ILE A 100 23.13 17.59 6.76
N LYS A 101 21.92 17.99 7.19
CA LYS A 101 20.92 18.57 6.30
C LYS A 101 21.39 19.90 5.71
N ASP A 102 21.95 20.78 6.53
CA ASP A 102 22.43 22.09 6.07
C ASP A 102 23.62 21.94 5.11
N ASP A 103 24.58 21.07 5.42
CA ASP A 103 25.72 20.80 4.55
C ASP A 103 25.30 20.19 3.20
N LEU A 104 24.22 19.40 3.16
CA LEU A 104 23.63 18.88 1.91
C LEU A 104 22.99 19.99 1.08
N HIS A 105 22.23 20.88 1.71
CA HIS A 105 21.59 22.01 1.02
C HIS A 105 22.62 22.99 0.44
N ASP A 106 23.71 23.21 1.15
CA ASP A 106 24.79 24.11 0.74
C ASP A 106 25.79 23.46 -0.23
N GLY A 107 25.60 22.18 -0.59
CA GLY A 107 26.48 21.44 -1.49
C GLY A 107 27.86 21.11 -0.89
N ARG A 108 28.05 21.28 0.42
CA ARG A 108 29.28 20.95 1.16
C ARG A 108 29.41 19.45 1.43
N LEU A 109 28.31 18.71 1.38
CA LEU A 109 28.24 17.28 1.55
C LEU A 109 27.45 16.64 0.40
N THR A 110 27.96 15.57 -0.18
CA THR A 110 27.22 14.81 -1.19
C THR A 110 26.22 13.85 -0.53
N VAL A 111 25.16 13.48 -1.25
CA VAL A 111 24.15 12.54 -0.75
C VAL A 111 24.78 11.23 -0.27
N THR A 112 25.74 10.68 -1.01
CA THR A 112 26.42 9.44 -0.65
C THR A 112 27.21 9.57 0.66
N LEU A 113 27.95 10.66 0.83
CA LEU A 113 28.72 10.90 2.06
C LEU A 113 27.82 11.17 3.27
N ALA A 114 26.67 11.81 3.07
CA ALA A 114 25.68 12.00 4.13
C ALA A 114 25.12 10.66 4.63
N VAL A 115 24.84 9.72 3.73
CA VAL A 115 24.38 8.37 4.08
C VAL A 115 25.47 7.61 4.86
N GLU A 116 26.71 7.60 4.37
CA GLU A 116 27.86 7.00 5.06
C GLU A 116 28.04 7.57 6.47
N LYS A 117 27.97 8.90 6.62
CA LYS A 117 28.07 9.58 7.92
C LYS A 117 26.94 9.17 8.87
N LEU A 118 25.68 9.16 8.41
CA LEU A 118 24.54 8.74 9.23
C LEU A 118 24.65 7.26 9.67
N LEU A 119 25.12 6.38 8.78
CA LEU A 119 25.34 4.97 9.13
C LEU A 119 26.48 4.81 10.14
N ALA A 120 27.60 5.52 9.98
CA ALA A 120 28.71 5.50 10.93
C ALA A 120 28.27 5.97 12.33
N LEU A 121 27.51 7.07 12.42
CA LEU A 121 26.96 7.62 13.67
C LEU A 121 25.96 6.69 14.37
N SER A 122 25.45 5.67 13.69
CA SER A 122 24.51 4.69 14.27
C SER A 122 25.20 3.44 14.82
N ARG A 123 26.49 3.26 14.53
CA ARG A 123 27.29 2.08 14.89
C ARG A 123 28.22 2.31 16.09
N GLY A 124 28.44 3.56 16.49
CA GLY A 124 29.28 3.95 17.63
C GLY A 124 28.49 4.70 18.67
#